data_AF-A0A4P7BJP1-F1
#
_entry.id   AF-A0A4P7BJP1-F1
#
_cell.length_a   1.000
_cell.length_b   1.000
_cell.length_c   1.000
_cell.angle_alpha   90.00
_cell.angle_beta   90.00
_cell.angle_gamma   90.00
#
_symmetry.space_group_name_H-M   'P 1'
#
loop_
_entity.id
_entity.type
_entity.pdbx_description
1 polymer ?
#
loop_
_entity_poly.entity_id
_entity_poly.type
_entity_poly.pdbx_seq_one_letter_code
_entity_poly.pdbx_strand_id
1 'polypeptide(L)'
;MSRLGLETGRAAVPETSSPRTRGRHPESSGESDSGSPTTLYRSLRPDERPFERGLLPPSPHDDDISARTHVEKGSKLKVKSAYVSATRSMKTAAAWAGREEGGRVATFTNPSRDREVYDLTNPDHQAEVFGDSRTPARNFAKGSKEVVIKHGVPPENIRTVYDARAVSEAAYQEAKNNPPAGMSRQIKSRAKVQEDKVKTRPTPVQLYEVARPEGSSGKR
;
A
#
# COMPACT_ATOMS: atom_id res chain seq x y z
N MET A 1 -67.13 -16.65 12.91
CA MET A 1 -65.91 -16.11 13.53
C MET A 1 -64.72 -16.73 12.82
N SER A 2 -64.10 -15.99 11.90
CA SER A 2 -63.09 -16.53 10.99
C SER A 2 -61.92 -15.57 10.79
N ARG A 3 -60.72 -16.09 11.13
CA ARG A 3 -59.46 -16.07 10.37
C ARG A 3 -58.52 -14.83 10.36
N LEU A 4 -57.23 -15.22 10.48
CA LEU A 4 -55.96 -14.62 10.02
C LEU A 4 -55.33 -13.60 10.99
N GLY A 5 -54.17 -13.83 11.61
CA GLY A 5 -53.00 -14.60 11.17
C GLY A 5 -52.08 -13.70 10.32
N LEU A 6 -51.32 -12.82 10.96
CA LEU A 6 -50.36 -11.92 10.32
C LEU A 6 -48.95 -12.33 10.72
N GLU A 7 -48.36 -13.20 9.91
CA GLU A 7 -46.92 -13.38 9.80
C GLU A 7 -46.34 -12.14 9.11
N THR A 8 -45.45 -11.40 9.78
CA THR A 8 -44.65 -10.36 9.14
C THR A 8 -43.31 -10.97 8.72
N GLY A 9 -43.10 -10.94 7.40
CA GLY A 9 -42.04 -11.67 6.70
C GLY A 9 -40.62 -11.25 7.08
N ARG A 10 -39.76 -12.26 7.14
CA ARG A 10 -38.31 -12.13 6.98
C ARG A 10 -38.02 -11.48 5.63
N ALA A 11 -37.50 -10.26 5.63
CA ALA A 11 -36.92 -9.67 4.44
C ALA A 11 -35.66 -10.45 4.05
N ALA A 12 -35.67 -11.01 2.84
CA ALA A 12 -34.56 -11.69 2.22
C ALA A 12 -33.38 -10.72 2.04
N VAL A 13 -32.18 -11.19 2.39
CA VAL A 13 -30.91 -10.48 2.16
C VAL A 13 -30.58 -10.60 0.66
N PRO A 14 -30.42 -9.50 -0.10
CA PRO A 14 -30.03 -9.62 -1.49
C PRO A 14 -28.56 -10.04 -1.59
N GLU A 15 -28.36 -11.05 -2.42
CA GLU A 15 -27.11 -11.68 -2.80
C GLU A 15 -26.09 -10.69 -3.40
N THR A 16 -24.81 -11.02 -3.18
CA THR A 16 -23.67 -10.78 -4.08
C THR A 16 -23.51 -9.36 -4.63
N SER A 17 -23.19 -8.38 -3.78
CA SER A 17 -22.56 -7.15 -4.26
C SER A 17 -21.15 -7.47 -4.76
N SER A 18 -21.02 -7.82 -6.05
CA SER A 18 -19.74 -7.88 -6.73
C SER A 18 -18.96 -6.57 -6.49
N PRO A 19 -17.63 -6.62 -6.27
CA PRO A 19 -16.84 -5.43 -6.01
C PRO A 19 -17.09 -4.41 -7.12
N ARG A 20 -17.49 -3.18 -6.76
CA ARG A 20 -17.80 -2.10 -7.70
C ARG A 20 -16.57 -1.81 -8.57
N THR A 21 -16.52 -2.37 -9.77
CA THR A 21 -15.47 -2.13 -10.76
C THR A 21 -15.71 -0.77 -11.40
N ARG A 22 -14.92 0.24 -11.00
CA ARG A 22 -14.89 1.53 -11.71
C ARG A 22 -14.04 1.37 -12.97
N GLY A 23 -14.53 1.90 -14.10
CA GLY A 23 -13.83 1.89 -15.38
C GLY A 23 -12.38 2.39 -15.27
N ARG A 24 -11.48 1.82 -16.09
CA ARG A 24 -10.08 2.25 -16.17
C ARG A 24 -10.03 3.73 -16.57
N HIS A 25 -9.35 4.54 -15.76
CA HIS A 25 -9.08 5.93 -16.12
C HIS A 25 -7.97 5.97 -17.19
N PRO A 26 -8.09 6.75 -18.27
CA PRO A 26 -7.11 6.77 -19.37
C PRO A 26 -5.69 7.18 -18.92
N GLU A 27 -5.57 7.95 -17.84
CA GLU A 27 -4.26 8.31 -17.26
C GLU A 27 -3.66 7.25 -16.32
N SER A 28 -4.38 6.15 -16.07
CA SER A 28 -3.91 5.06 -15.21
C SER A 28 -3.47 3.89 -16.09
N SER A 29 -2.26 3.38 -15.86
CA SER A 29 -1.70 2.16 -16.49
C SER A 29 -2.52 0.87 -16.32
N GLY A 30 -3.74 0.91 -15.75
CA GLY A 30 -4.67 -0.22 -15.72
C GLY A 30 -4.25 -1.44 -14.88
N GLU A 31 -3.02 -1.53 -14.41
CA GLU A 31 -2.53 -2.66 -13.63
C GLU A 31 -3.02 -2.58 -12.19
N SER A 32 -3.95 -3.47 -11.86
CA SER A 32 -4.11 -3.91 -10.49
C SER A 32 -2.86 -4.70 -10.12
N ASP A 33 -1.82 -4.00 -9.62
CA ASP A 33 -0.58 -4.58 -9.07
C ASP A 33 -0.81 -5.37 -7.77
N SER A 34 -1.95 -6.03 -7.62
CA SER A 34 -2.07 -7.14 -6.68
C SER A 34 -1.34 -8.33 -7.27
N GLY A 35 0.00 -8.24 -7.28
CA GLY A 35 0.84 -9.44 -7.17
C GLY A 35 0.38 -10.25 -5.96
N SER A 36 0.77 -11.53 -5.92
CA SER A 36 0.42 -12.53 -4.89
C SER A 36 -0.13 -11.92 -3.58
N PRO A 37 -1.23 -12.43 -3.00
CA PRO A 37 -1.85 -11.89 -1.76
C PRO A 37 -0.91 -11.91 -0.54
N THR A 38 0.31 -12.40 -0.67
CA THR A 38 1.35 -12.36 0.35
C THR A 38 2.40 -11.28 0.12
N THR A 39 2.44 -10.63 -1.04
CA THR A 39 3.43 -9.58 -1.37
C THR A 39 2.95 -8.21 -0.91
N LEU A 40 3.85 -7.48 -0.26
CA LEU A 40 3.67 -6.13 0.25
C LEU A 40 4.79 -5.23 -0.26
N TYR A 41 4.50 -3.94 -0.30
CA TYR A 41 5.41 -2.90 -0.79
C TYR A 41 5.51 -1.80 0.25
N ARG A 42 6.70 -1.18 0.37
CA ARG A 42 6.92 -0.02 1.24
C ARG A 42 7.92 0.92 0.63
N SER A 43 7.62 2.22 0.63
CA SER A 43 8.62 3.28 0.41
C SER A 43 9.55 3.35 1.61
N LEU A 44 10.85 3.25 1.36
CA LEU A 44 11.88 3.20 2.40
C LEU A 44 12.32 4.60 2.81
N ARG A 45 12.73 4.73 4.06
CA ARG A 45 13.48 5.88 4.54
C ARG A 45 14.94 5.83 4.02
N PRO A 46 15.66 6.96 3.93
CA PRO A 46 17.06 6.97 3.49
C PRO A 46 18.00 6.12 4.35
N ASP A 47 17.74 6.06 5.66
CA ASP A 47 18.53 5.32 6.65
C ASP A 47 18.18 3.83 6.75
N GLU A 48 17.05 3.39 6.19
CA GLU A 48 16.63 1.98 6.25
C GLU A 48 17.60 1.08 5.46
N ARG A 49 17.89 -0.10 6.05
CA ARG A 49 18.72 -1.19 5.50
C ARG A 49 17.95 -2.52 5.55
N PRO A 50 17.01 -2.75 4.62
CA PRO A 50 16.05 -3.85 4.74
C PRO A 50 16.69 -5.24 4.76
N PHE A 51 17.73 -5.49 3.98
CA PHE A 51 18.38 -6.81 3.93
C PHE A 51 19.22 -7.13 5.17
N GLU A 52 19.68 -6.12 5.90
CA GLU A 52 20.48 -6.31 7.12
C GLU A 52 19.62 -6.35 8.38
N ARG A 53 18.62 -5.47 8.46
CA ARG A 53 17.87 -5.19 9.69
C ARG A 53 16.37 -5.40 9.56
N GLY A 54 15.88 -5.65 8.35
CA GLY A 54 14.46 -5.65 8.06
C GLY A 54 13.89 -4.23 8.01
N LEU A 55 12.56 -4.14 8.10
CA LEU A 55 11.83 -2.88 8.19
C LEU A 55 11.38 -2.71 9.64
N LEU A 56 12.04 -1.81 10.36
CA LEU A 56 11.74 -1.57 11.77
C LEU A 56 10.90 -0.31 11.95
N PRO A 57 10.04 -0.23 12.98
CA PRO A 57 9.44 1.04 13.37
C PRO A 57 10.52 2.07 13.72
N PRO A 58 10.23 3.38 13.66
CA PRO A 58 11.16 4.40 14.10
C PRO A 58 11.60 4.18 15.57
N SER A 59 12.83 4.57 15.91
CA SER A 59 13.31 4.54 17.30
C SER A 59 13.54 5.97 17.81
N PRO A 60 13.12 6.32 19.04
CA PRO A 60 12.28 5.51 19.94
C PRO A 60 10.82 5.42 19.45
N HIS A 61 10.08 4.40 19.91
CA HIS A 61 8.63 4.25 19.69
C HIS A 61 7.90 3.79 20.95
N ASP A 62 6.58 3.93 20.92
CA ASP A 62 5.63 3.52 21.95
C ASP A 62 4.75 2.36 21.42
N ASP A 63 4.76 1.26 22.18
CA ASP A 63 4.06 0.00 21.87
C ASP A 63 2.56 0.05 22.16
N ASP A 64 2.12 1.01 22.97
CA ASP A 64 0.73 1.19 23.40
C ASP A 64 -0.07 2.04 22.38
N ILE A 65 0.60 2.68 21.42
CA ILE A 65 -0.07 3.39 20.33
C ILE A 65 -0.80 2.40 19.43
N SER A 66 -2.14 2.40 19.50
CA SER A 66 -3.02 1.58 18.65
C SER A 66 -2.78 1.77 17.14
N ALA A 67 -3.07 0.72 16.37
CA ALA A 67 -3.08 0.75 14.90
C ALA A 67 -3.95 1.89 14.35
N ARG A 68 -5.09 2.14 14.99
CA ARG A 68 -5.98 3.26 14.63
C ARG A 68 -5.27 4.59 14.72
N THR A 69 -4.65 4.86 15.86
CA THR A 69 -3.93 6.12 16.11
C THR A 69 -2.75 6.27 15.16
N HIS A 70 -2.05 5.17 14.88
CA HIS A 70 -0.99 5.13 13.87
C HIS A 70 -1.49 5.53 12.49
N VAL A 71 -2.60 4.96 12.01
CA VAL A 71 -3.13 5.26 10.66
C VAL A 71 -3.71 6.68 10.59
N GLU A 72 -4.41 7.13 11.65
CA GLU A 72 -5.03 8.47 11.67
C GLU A 72 -4.01 9.61 11.73
N LYS A 73 -2.92 9.43 12.49
CA LYS A 73 -1.94 10.50 12.73
C LYS A 73 -0.65 10.32 11.93
N GLY A 74 -0.29 9.09 11.58
CA GLY A 74 0.87 8.76 10.74
C GLY A 74 2.15 9.48 11.16
N SER A 75 2.78 10.17 10.21
CA SER A 75 4.02 10.93 10.43
C SER A 75 3.87 12.10 11.41
N LYS A 76 2.65 12.60 11.67
CA LYS A 76 2.37 13.72 12.58
C LYS A 76 2.41 13.34 14.05
N LEU A 77 2.52 12.05 14.37
CA LEU A 77 2.73 11.61 15.75
C LEU A 77 4.05 12.15 16.31
N LYS A 78 3.98 12.78 17.49
CA LYS A 78 5.16 13.23 18.25
C LYS A 78 5.98 12.03 18.72
N VAL A 79 5.31 11.07 19.36
CA VAL A 79 5.89 9.77 19.75
C VAL A 79 5.52 8.76 18.68
N LYS A 80 6.51 8.12 18.06
CA LYS A 80 6.27 7.16 16.97
C LYS A 80 5.67 5.86 17.53
N SER A 81 4.86 5.18 16.73
CA SER A 81 4.27 3.90 17.12
C SER A 81 5.20 2.73 16.78
N ALA A 82 4.90 1.56 17.32
CA ALA A 82 5.52 0.30 16.95
C ALA A 82 5.16 -0.24 15.55
N TYR A 83 4.38 0.51 14.75
CA TYR A 83 3.88 0.05 13.46
C TYR A 83 4.73 0.51 12.27
N VAL A 84 4.87 -0.39 11.30
CA VAL A 84 5.41 -0.14 9.98
C VAL A 84 4.25 -0.13 8.98
N SER A 85 4.01 1.02 8.33
CA SER A 85 3.06 1.11 7.22
C SER A 85 3.64 0.51 5.94
N ALA A 86 2.80 -0.22 5.23
CA ALA A 86 3.04 -0.86 3.96
C ALA A 86 1.80 -0.69 3.07
N THR A 87 1.89 -1.17 1.83
CA THR A 87 0.77 -1.14 0.89
C THR A 87 0.73 -2.40 0.04
N ARG A 88 -0.48 -2.81 -0.35
CA ARG A 88 -0.73 -3.83 -1.38
C ARG A 88 -0.44 -3.35 -2.80
N SER A 89 -0.04 -2.09 -2.99
CA SER A 89 0.15 -1.50 -4.31
C SER A 89 1.56 -0.98 -4.51
N MET A 90 2.31 -1.63 -5.41
CA MET A 90 3.62 -1.14 -5.83
C MET A 90 3.54 0.30 -6.34
N LYS A 91 2.48 0.62 -7.07
CA LYS A 91 2.17 1.96 -7.55
C LYS A 91 2.03 3.00 -6.45
N THR A 92 1.38 2.67 -5.33
CA THR A 92 1.30 3.57 -4.17
C THR A 92 2.68 3.75 -3.55
N ALA A 93 3.43 2.67 -3.31
CA ALA A 93 4.77 2.74 -2.72
C ALA A 93 5.75 3.53 -3.59
N ALA A 94 5.76 3.30 -4.90
CA ALA A 94 6.57 4.02 -5.86
C ALA A 94 6.21 5.51 -5.94
N ALA A 95 4.92 5.84 -5.90
CA ALA A 95 4.46 7.23 -5.90
C ALA A 95 4.83 7.99 -4.62
N TRP A 96 4.97 7.29 -3.49
CA TRP A 96 5.49 7.89 -2.25
C TRP A 96 7.02 8.03 -2.30
N ALA A 97 7.73 6.98 -2.72
CA ALA A 97 9.18 7.01 -2.84
C ALA A 97 9.67 8.07 -3.85
N GLY A 98 9.00 8.21 -4.99
CA GLY A 98 9.35 9.20 -6.01
C GLY A 98 9.13 10.67 -5.62
N ARG A 99 8.69 10.97 -4.40
CA ARG A 99 8.63 12.35 -3.89
C ARG A 99 9.96 12.82 -3.31
N GLU A 100 10.84 11.89 -2.99
CA GLU A 100 12.15 12.15 -2.38
C GLU A 100 13.25 11.83 -3.38
N GLU A 101 14.30 12.64 -3.39
CA GLU A 101 15.52 12.30 -4.14
C GLU A 101 16.17 11.07 -3.51
N GLY A 102 16.51 10.07 -4.32
CA GLY A 102 17.04 8.79 -3.83
C GLY A 102 15.99 7.92 -3.12
N GLY A 103 14.69 8.15 -3.38
CA GLY A 103 13.61 7.32 -2.84
C GLY A 103 13.75 5.85 -3.25
N ARG A 104 13.44 4.94 -2.33
CA ARG A 104 13.55 3.49 -2.55
C ARG A 104 12.25 2.77 -2.19
N VAL A 105 12.03 1.60 -2.79
CA VAL A 105 10.87 0.74 -2.53
C VAL A 105 11.34 -0.67 -2.20
N ALA A 106 10.94 -1.22 -1.05
CA ALA A 106 11.10 -2.64 -0.76
C ALA A 106 9.86 -3.43 -1.16
N THR A 107 10.08 -4.62 -1.72
CA THR A 107 9.10 -5.71 -1.82
C THR A 107 9.41 -6.75 -0.75
N PHE A 108 8.36 -7.26 -0.11
CA PHE A 108 8.52 -8.26 0.94
C PHE A 108 7.29 -9.14 1.06
N THR A 109 7.47 -10.32 1.65
CA THR A 109 6.35 -11.20 1.99
C THR A 109 5.77 -10.83 3.35
N ASN A 110 4.45 -10.88 3.51
CA ASN A 110 3.76 -10.65 4.77
C ASN A 110 4.32 -11.60 5.87
N PRO A 111 4.81 -11.08 7.02
CA PRO A 111 5.41 -11.89 8.09
C PRO A 111 4.38 -12.63 8.96
N SER A 112 3.28 -13.10 8.37
CA SER A 112 1.97 -13.39 9.00
C SER A 112 1.89 -14.43 10.12
N ARG A 113 2.99 -14.99 10.63
CA ARG A 113 2.95 -16.06 11.64
C ARG A 113 3.02 -15.56 13.09
N ASP A 114 3.79 -14.50 13.36
CA ASP A 114 4.11 -14.11 14.75
C ASP A 114 3.89 -12.61 15.01
N ARG A 115 3.16 -11.91 14.15
CA ARG A 115 3.02 -10.45 14.20
C ARG A 115 1.58 -10.01 13.99
N GLU A 116 1.22 -8.96 14.72
CA GLU A 116 -0.03 -8.23 14.53
C GLU A 116 0.04 -7.47 13.19
N VAL A 117 -0.80 -7.89 12.23
CA VAL A 117 -0.86 -7.35 10.87
C VAL A 117 -2.28 -7.02 10.50
N TYR A 118 -2.55 -5.75 10.23
CA TYR A 118 -3.85 -5.29 9.73
C TYR A 118 -3.74 -4.90 8.26
N ASP A 119 -4.26 -5.77 7.40
CA ASP A 119 -4.53 -5.42 6.00
C ASP A 119 -5.84 -4.64 5.89
N LEU A 120 -5.75 -3.32 5.72
CA LEU A 120 -6.91 -2.43 5.69
C LEU A 120 -7.66 -2.47 4.35
N THR A 121 -7.30 -3.39 3.45
CA THR A 121 -8.17 -3.78 2.34
C THR A 121 -9.20 -4.82 2.73
N ASN A 122 -8.95 -5.58 3.81
CA ASN A 122 -9.88 -6.53 4.41
C ASN A 122 -10.93 -5.79 5.28
N PRO A 123 -12.24 -5.95 5.03
CA PRO A 123 -13.29 -5.40 5.89
C PRO A 123 -13.16 -5.79 7.37
N ASP A 124 -12.71 -7.01 7.68
CA ASP A 124 -12.63 -7.50 9.06
C ASP A 124 -11.54 -6.74 9.84
N HIS A 125 -10.35 -6.60 9.25
CA HIS A 125 -9.28 -5.79 9.84
C HIS A 125 -9.65 -4.30 9.89
N GLN A 126 -10.46 -3.80 8.96
CA GLN A 126 -10.99 -2.43 9.06
C GLN A 126 -11.92 -2.28 10.27
N ALA A 127 -12.78 -3.27 10.54
CA ALA A 127 -13.67 -3.24 11.68
C ALA A 127 -12.87 -3.36 12.99
N GLU A 128 -11.81 -4.16 13.03
CA GLU A 128 -10.91 -4.25 14.18
C GLU A 128 -10.18 -2.94 14.47
N VAL A 129 -9.66 -2.27 13.44
CA VAL A 129 -8.89 -1.02 13.61
C VAL A 129 -9.79 0.20 13.82
N PHE A 130 -10.90 0.32 13.10
CA PHE A 130 -11.72 1.55 13.11
C PHE A 130 -13.09 1.38 13.78
N GLY A 131 -13.50 0.16 14.10
CA GLY A 131 -14.89 -0.16 14.46
C GLY A 131 -15.86 0.20 13.34
N ASP A 132 -17.08 0.58 13.72
CA ASP A 132 -18.11 1.08 12.79
C ASP A 132 -17.86 2.51 12.29
N SER A 133 -16.77 3.14 12.74
CA SER A 133 -16.49 4.53 12.42
C SER A 133 -16.12 4.74 10.94
N ARG A 134 -16.80 5.69 10.29
CA ARG A 134 -16.42 6.18 8.96
C ARG A 134 -15.49 7.37 9.10
N THR A 135 -14.21 7.11 9.29
CA THR A 135 -13.19 8.16 9.40
C THR A 135 -12.56 8.50 8.04
N PRO A 136 -12.06 9.74 7.83
CA PRO A 136 -11.23 10.07 6.67
C PRO A 136 -10.02 9.14 6.53
N ALA A 137 -9.43 8.72 7.66
CA ALA A 137 -8.32 7.79 7.70
C ALA A 137 -8.66 6.42 7.11
N ARG A 138 -9.85 5.88 7.41
CA ARG A 138 -10.33 4.62 6.80
C ARG A 138 -10.44 4.73 5.28
N ASN A 139 -10.97 5.83 4.76
CA ASN A 139 -11.08 6.06 3.32
C ASN A 139 -9.69 6.21 2.67
N PHE A 140 -8.77 6.89 3.34
CA PHE A 140 -7.40 7.02 2.90
C PHE A 140 -6.70 5.67 2.84
N ALA A 141 -6.74 4.88 3.92
CA ALA A 141 -6.19 3.53 4.01
C ALA A 141 -6.73 2.60 2.91
N LYS A 142 -8.03 2.70 2.60
CA LYS A 142 -8.64 1.96 1.49
C LYS A 142 -8.06 2.39 0.13
N GLY A 143 -7.86 3.69 -0.08
CA GLY A 143 -7.31 4.24 -1.32
C GLY A 143 -5.83 3.91 -1.53
N SER A 144 -5.04 3.95 -0.46
CA SER A 144 -3.62 3.59 -0.46
C SER A 144 -3.40 2.07 -0.43
N LYS A 145 -4.46 1.28 -0.17
CA LYS A 145 -4.40 -0.16 0.11
C LYS A 145 -3.43 -0.49 1.26
N GLU A 146 -3.54 0.27 2.33
CA GLU A 146 -2.61 0.23 3.45
C GLU A 146 -2.65 -1.09 4.22
N VAL A 147 -1.47 -1.51 4.65
CA VAL A 147 -1.26 -2.63 5.56
C VAL A 147 -0.35 -2.11 6.68
N VAL A 148 -0.69 -2.35 7.94
CA VAL A 148 0.15 -1.96 9.08
C VAL A 148 0.62 -3.20 9.81
N ILE A 149 1.91 -3.20 10.17
CA ILE A 149 2.61 -4.37 10.73
C ILE A 149 3.28 -3.93 12.03
N LYS A 150 2.91 -4.54 13.15
CA LYS A 150 3.52 -4.22 14.45
C LYS A 150 4.90 -4.87 14.59
N HIS A 151 5.82 -4.14 15.23
CA HIS A 151 7.23 -4.51 15.46
C HIS A 151 8.07 -4.74 14.18
N GLY A 152 7.54 -4.39 13.01
CA GLY A 152 8.27 -4.42 11.76
C GLY A 152 8.26 -5.75 11.00
N VAL A 153 9.14 -5.83 10.00
CA VAL A 153 9.28 -6.95 9.06
C VAL A 153 10.72 -7.43 9.14
N PRO A 154 10.97 -8.72 9.37
CA PRO A 154 12.34 -9.20 9.52
C PRO A 154 13.04 -9.34 8.15
N PRO A 155 14.39 -9.35 8.09
CA PRO A 155 15.17 -9.34 6.85
C PRO A 155 14.82 -10.47 5.87
N GLU A 156 14.54 -11.67 6.36
CA GLU A 156 14.23 -12.87 5.58
C GLU A 156 12.94 -12.75 4.76
N ASN A 157 12.07 -11.80 5.12
CA ASN A 157 10.85 -11.50 4.38
C ASN A 157 11.11 -10.54 3.21
N ILE A 158 12.25 -9.83 3.19
CA ILE A 158 12.58 -8.86 2.14
C ILE A 158 12.98 -9.61 0.86
N ARG A 159 12.38 -9.21 -0.27
CA ARG A 159 12.58 -9.88 -1.57
C ARG A 159 13.40 -9.04 -2.53
N THR A 160 13.12 -7.75 -2.63
CA THR A 160 13.79 -6.87 -3.57
C THR A 160 13.75 -5.44 -3.08
N VAL A 161 14.79 -4.66 -3.35
CA VAL A 161 14.79 -3.21 -3.18
C VAL A 161 15.00 -2.56 -4.55
N TYR A 162 14.14 -1.59 -4.84
CA TYR A 162 14.18 -0.78 -6.04
C TYR A 162 14.54 0.66 -5.70
N ASP A 163 15.33 1.31 -6.55
CA ASP A 163 15.43 2.75 -6.63
C ASP A 163 14.23 3.27 -7.40
N ALA A 164 13.56 4.28 -6.84
CA ALA A 164 12.41 4.94 -7.43
C ALA A 164 12.79 6.34 -7.93
N ARG A 165 12.76 6.53 -9.25
CA ARG A 165 13.12 7.80 -9.88
C ARG A 165 11.88 8.45 -10.47
N ALA A 166 11.49 9.61 -9.96
CA ALA A 166 10.50 10.43 -10.62
C ALA A 166 11.03 10.91 -11.98
N VAL A 167 10.20 10.81 -13.01
CA VAL A 167 10.57 11.21 -14.37
C VAL A 167 9.51 12.13 -14.97
N SER A 168 9.90 12.89 -15.98
CA SER A 168 8.97 13.72 -16.75
C SER A 168 7.98 12.85 -17.53
N GLU A 169 6.84 13.42 -17.94
CA GLU A 169 5.89 12.73 -18.79
C GLU A 169 6.51 12.33 -20.15
N ALA A 170 7.38 13.17 -20.70
CA ALA A 170 8.08 12.89 -21.96
C ALA A 170 8.98 11.65 -21.82
N ALA A 171 9.84 11.63 -20.79
CA ALA A 171 10.67 10.46 -20.47
C ALA A 171 9.80 9.24 -20.15
N TYR A 172 8.61 9.45 -19.59
CA TYR A 172 7.67 8.36 -19.35
C TYR A 172 7.16 7.74 -20.66
N GLN A 173 6.76 8.56 -21.63
CA GLN A 173 6.28 8.06 -22.92
C GLN A 173 7.41 7.45 -23.76
N GLU A 174 8.61 8.04 -23.73
CA GLU A 174 9.78 7.50 -24.42
C GLU A 174 10.13 6.09 -23.92
N ALA A 175 10.18 5.91 -22.59
CA ALA A 175 10.52 4.63 -21.98
C ALA A 175 9.53 3.49 -22.28
N LYS A 176 8.31 3.79 -22.77
CA LYS A 176 7.37 2.76 -23.25
C LYS A 176 7.86 2.06 -24.51
N ASN A 177 8.53 2.80 -25.38
CA ASN A 177 9.04 2.29 -26.66
C ASN A 177 10.54 1.97 -26.57
N ASN A 178 11.26 2.70 -25.71
CA ASN A 178 12.71 2.57 -25.52
C ASN A 178 13.06 2.57 -24.02
N PRO A 179 12.84 1.46 -23.30
CA PRO A 179 13.09 1.40 -21.87
C PRO A 179 14.59 1.61 -21.56
N PRO A 180 14.94 2.52 -20.62
CA PRO A 180 16.32 2.72 -20.21
C PRO A 180 16.96 1.43 -19.71
N ALA A 181 18.27 1.27 -19.94
CA ALA A 181 19.02 0.11 -19.46
C ALA A 181 18.88 -0.04 -17.94
N GLY A 182 18.60 -1.26 -17.47
CA GLY A 182 18.42 -1.57 -16.05
C GLY A 182 17.05 -1.17 -15.48
N MET A 183 16.18 -0.50 -16.24
CA MET A 183 14.81 -0.21 -15.81
C MET A 183 14.04 -1.52 -15.65
N SER A 184 13.57 -1.79 -14.44
CA SER A 184 12.81 -3.00 -14.13
C SER A 184 11.32 -2.81 -14.38
N ARG A 185 10.78 -1.64 -13.98
CA ARG A 185 9.36 -1.31 -14.12
C ARG A 185 9.17 0.17 -14.30
N GLN A 186 8.02 0.54 -14.86
CA GLN A 186 7.60 1.92 -15.00
C GLN A 186 6.16 2.07 -14.54
N ILE A 187 5.90 3.06 -13.69
CA ILE A 187 4.61 3.22 -13.03
C ILE A 187 4.17 4.67 -13.08
N LYS A 188 2.94 4.93 -13.51
CA LYS A 188 2.31 6.25 -13.42
C LYS A 188 1.14 6.21 -12.46
N SER A 189 1.23 6.98 -11.36
CA SER A 189 0.17 7.10 -10.33
C SER A 189 -1.17 7.60 -10.94
N ARG A 190 -2.24 7.64 -10.15
CA ARG A 190 -3.46 8.36 -10.57
C ARG A 190 -3.37 9.78 -10.01
N ALA A 191 -3.93 10.76 -10.73
CA ALA A 191 -4.16 12.09 -10.18
C ALA A 191 -5.05 11.96 -8.93
N LYS A 192 -4.66 12.59 -7.80
CA LYS A 192 -5.61 12.82 -6.69
C LYS A 192 -6.64 13.85 -7.15
N VAL A 193 -7.80 13.84 -6.48
CA VAL A 193 -8.93 14.72 -6.80
C VAL A 193 -8.62 16.19 -6.54
N GLN A 194 -7.69 16.53 -5.63
CA GLN A 194 -7.06 17.85 -5.46
C GLN A 194 -6.07 17.78 -4.28
N GLU A 195 -4.98 18.55 -4.33
CA GLU A 195 -4.13 18.91 -3.18
C GLU A 195 -4.10 20.44 -3.20
N ASP A 196 -4.51 21.09 -2.11
CA ASP A 196 -4.65 22.56 -2.02
C ASP A 196 -5.49 23.22 -3.14
N LYS A 197 -6.60 22.56 -3.54
CA LYS A 197 -7.47 22.97 -4.67
C LYS A 197 -6.80 22.94 -6.06
N VAL A 198 -5.57 22.44 -6.15
CA VAL A 198 -4.87 22.18 -7.42
C VAL A 198 -4.96 20.69 -7.76
N LYS A 199 -5.31 20.36 -9.01
CA LYS A 199 -5.33 18.98 -9.48
C LYS A 199 -3.90 18.45 -9.49
N THR A 200 -3.57 17.53 -8.58
CA THR A 200 -2.24 16.90 -8.56
C THR A 200 -2.02 16.16 -9.88
N ARG A 201 -0.89 16.39 -10.53
CA ARG A 201 -0.50 15.64 -11.71
C ARG A 201 0.05 14.28 -11.27
N PRO A 202 -0.28 13.18 -11.96
CA PRO A 202 0.37 11.91 -11.73
C PRO A 202 1.88 12.07 -11.90
N THR A 203 2.68 11.73 -10.90
CA THR A 203 4.14 11.64 -11.05
C THR A 203 4.45 10.26 -11.64
N PRO A 204 4.99 10.18 -12.86
CA PRO A 204 5.52 8.93 -13.37
C PRO A 204 6.84 8.60 -12.67
N VAL A 205 7.02 7.33 -12.34
CA VAL A 205 8.17 6.79 -11.60
C VAL A 205 8.73 5.59 -12.36
N GLN A 206 10.04 5.57 -12.55
CA GLN A 206 10.77 4.41 -13.04
C GLN A 206 11.42 3.70 -11.85
N LEU A 207 11.34 2.36 -11.84
CA LEU A 207 11.93 1.52 -10.82
C LEU A 207 13.13 0.76 -11.39
N TYR A 208 14.25 0.83 -10.68
CA TYR A 208 15.49 0.14 -11.00
C TYR A 208 15.82 -0.81 -9.86
N GLU A 209 16.01 -2.08 -10.15
CA GLU A 209 16.38 -3.05 -9.13
C GLU A 209 17.82 -2.80 -8.64
N VAL A 210 17.98 -2.69 -7.33
CA VAL A 210 19.28 -2.37 -6.70
C VAL A 210 19.84 -3.58 -5.98
N ALA A 211 18.97 -4.38 -5.36
CA ALA A 211 19.38 -5.52 -4.57
C ALA A 211 18.27 -6.57 -4.44
N ARG A 212 18.69 -7.82 -4.36
CA ARG A 212 17.92 -9.02 -4.02
C ARG A 212 18.73 -9.86 -3.03
N PRO A 213 18.09 -10.71 -2.19
CA PRO A 213 18.84 -11.63 -1.35
C PRO A 213 19.64 -12.59 -2.23
N GLU A 214 20.89 -12.85 -1.84
CA GLU A 214 21.78 -13.77 -2.53
C GLU A 214 21.10 -15.16 -2.66
N GLY A 215 21.22 -15.78 -3.84
CA GLY A 215 20.58 -17.07 -4.14
C GLY A 215 19.18 -17.02 -4.75
N SER A 216 18.57 -15.84 -4.92
CA SER A 216 17.31 -15.69 -5.66
C SER A 216 17.53 -15.66 -7.18
N SER A 217 17.95 -16.78 -7.76
CA SER A 217 18.04 -16.93 -9.21
C SER A 217 16.64 -16.83 -9.83
N GLY A 218 16.29 -15.65 -10.35
CA GLY A 218 15.12 -15.49 -11.19
C GLY A 218 15.31 -16.30 -12.46
N LYS A 219 14.53 -17.37 -12.64
CA LYS A 219 14.31 -17.94 -13.97
C LYS A 219 13.71 -16.81 -14.82
N ARG A 220 14.47 -16.37 -15.82
CA ARG A 220 13.98 -15.55 -16.92
C ARG A 220 13.15 -16.43 -17.85
#